data_AF-A0A2T3XJK3-F1
#
_entry.id   AF-A0A2T3XJK3-F1
#
_cell.length_a   1.000
_cell.length_b   1.000
_cell.length_c   1.000
_cell.angle_alpha   90.00
_cell.angle_beta   90.00
_cell.angle_gamma   90.00
#
_symmetry.space_group_name_H-M   'P 1'
#
loop_
_entity.id
_entity.type
_entity.pdbx_description
1 polymer ?
#
loop_
_entity_poly.entity_id
_entity_poly.type
_entity_poly.pdbx_seq_one_letter_code
_entity_poly.pdbx_strand_id
1 'polypeptide(L)' 'MNFLQQALAFIFTAENWAGPSGLGARIVEHLEYTAVAVFFSALIAVPLGMVIGHTGR' A
#
# COMPACT_ATOMS: atom_id res chain seq x y z
N MET A 1 -15.25 28.43 6.45
CA MET A 1 -14.72 27.07 6.66
C MET A 1 -13.79 26.75 5.50
N ASN A 2 -12.47 26.75 5.72
CA ASN A 2 -11.50 26.44 4.67
C ASN A 2 -10.96 25.02 4.90
N PHE A 3 -11.63 24.03 4.30
CA PHE A 3 -11.32 22.61 4.46
C PHE A 3 -9.89 22.25 4.07
N LEU A 4 -9.33 22.96 3.08
CA LEU A 4 -7.96 22.72 2.63
C LEU A 4 -6.94 23.09 3.73
N GLN A 5 -7.13 24.23 4.41
CA GLN A 5 -6.27 24.63 5.53
C GLN A 5 -6.35 23.63 6.70
N GLN A 6 -7.55 23.11 7.00
CA GLN A 6 -7.74 22.10 8.04
C GLN A 6 -7.10 20.77 7.68
N ALA A 7 -7.23 20.31 6.43
CA ALA A 7 -6.60 19.09 5.97
C ALA A 7 -5.07 19.18 6.03
N LEU A 8 -4.50 20.32 5.62
CA LEU A 8 -3.05 20.55 5.73
C LEU A 8 -2.61 20.58 7.19
N ALA A 9 -3.32 21.30 8.06
CA ALA A 9 -3.02 21.30 9.49
C ALA A 9 -3.08 19.89 10.10
N PHE A 10 -4.08 19.10 9.72
CA PHE A 10 -4.21 17.70 10.16
C PHE A 10 -3.02 16.85 9.72
N ILE A 11 -2.63 16.92 8.45
CA ILE A 11 -1.50 16.15 7.90
C ILE A 11 -0.17 16.58 8.55
N PHE A 12 0.03 17.86 8.85
CA PHE A 12 1.30 18.36 9.43
C PHE A 12 1.36 18.32 10.96
N THR A 13 0.30 17.89 11.64
CA THR A 13 0.30 17.76 13.11
C THR A 13 0.80 16.38 13.52
N ALA A 14 1.91 16.32 14.27
CA ALA A 14 2.58 15.08 14.66
C ALA A 14 1.68 14.10 15.46
N GLU A 15 0.76 14.63 16.27
CA GLU A 15 -0.18 13.81 17.05
C GLU A 15 -1.07 12.92 16.18
N ASN A 16 -1.39 13.33 14.95
CA ASN A 16 -2.22 12.55 14.02
C ASN A 16 -1.46 11.37 13.37
N TRP A 17 -0.13 11.34 13.50
CA TRP A 17 0.70 10.27 12.94
C TRP A 17 0.91 9.11 13.92
N ALA A 18 0.93 9.40 15.21
CA ALA A 18 1.17 8.43 16.27
C ALA A 18 -0.11 7.71 16.72
N GLY A 19 0.07 6.58 17.39
CA GLY A 19 -1.01 5.80 17.98
C GLY A 19 -1.64 4.75 17.05
N PRO A 20 -2.50 3.86 17.58
CA PRO A 20 -3.04 2.70 16.85
C PRO A 20 -3.99 3.07 15.69
N SER A 21 -4.52 4.29 15.69
CA SER A 21 -5.34 4.84 14.62
C SER A 21 -4.65 5.99 13.87
N GLY A 22 -3.36 6.22 14.13
CA GLY A 22 -2.58 7.26 13.47
C GLY A 22 -2.34 6.96 12.00
N LEU A 23 -2.04 8.01 11.21
CA LEU A 23 -1.77 7.90 9.79
C LEU A 23 -0.66 6.90 9.47
N GLY A 24 0.40 6.86 10.29
CA GLY A 24 1.53 5.94 10.09
C GLY A 24 1.10 4.47 10.17
N ALA A 25 0.32 4.11 11.19
CA ALA A 25 -0.20 2.75 11.36
C ALA A 25 -1.07 2.32 10.18
N ARG A 26 -1.95 3.21 9.71
CA ARG A 26 -2.83 2.95 8.55
C ARG A 26 -2.06 2.78 7.24
N ILE A 27 -0.99 3.55 7.05
CA ILE A 27 -0.11 3.38 5.88
C ILE A 27 0.56 2.01 5.90
N VAL A 28 1.06 1.58 7.06
CA VAL A 28 1.69 0.25 7.22
C VAL A 28 0.68 -0.85 6.94
N GLU A 29 -0.52 -0.81 7.53
CA GLU A 29 -1.59 -1.78 7.24
C GLU A 29 -1.89 -1.86 5.74
N HIS A 30 -1.98 -0.72 5.05
CA HIS A 30 -2.25 -0.69 3.61
C HIS A 30 -1.10 -1.29 2.78
N LEU A 31 0.15 -1.00 3.16
CA LEU A 31 1.33 -1.60 2.53
C LEU A 31 1.38 -3.11 2.76
N GLU A 32 1.03 -3.59 3.95
CA GLU A 32 0.95 -5.02 4.26
C GLU A 32 -0.07 -5.71 3.36
N TYR A 33 -1.31 -5.19 3.27
CA TYR A 33 -2.32 -5.77 2.39
C TYR A 33 -1.90 -5.76 0.92
N THR A 34 -1.28 -4.68 0.47
CA THR A 34 -0.77 -4.56 -0.91
C THR A 34 0.35 -5.56 -1.17
N ALA A 35 1.31 -5.67 -0.26
CA ALA A 35 2.44 -6.60 -0.39
C ALA A 35 1.96 -8.05 -0.43
N VAL A 36 0.99 -8.42 0.42
CA VAL A 36 0.39 -9.76 0.41
C VAL A 36 -0.31 -10.03 -0.93
N ALA A 37 -1.12 -9.10 -1.43
CA ALA A 37 -1.80 -9.27 -2.70
C ALA A 37 -0.82 -9.43 -3.88
N VAL A 38 0.20 -8.56 -3.94
CA VAL A 38 1.25 -8.61 -4.97
C VAL A 38 2.05 -9.91 -4.89
N PHE A 39 2.41 -10.36 -3.68
CA PHE A 39 3.15 -11.59 -3.47
C PHE A 39 2.41 -12.80 -4.04
N PHE A 40 1.12 -12.96 -3.71
CA PHE A 40 0.32 -14.06 -4.25
C PHE A 40 0.07 -13.94 -5.75
N SER A 41 -0.11 -12.72 -6.26
CA SER A 41 -0.18 -12.48 -7.70
C SER A 41 1.12 -12.91 -8.40
N ALA A 42 2.27 -12.53 -7.86
CA ALA A 42 3.57 -12.88 -8.41
C ALA A 42 3.84 -14.39 -8.36
N LEU A 43 3.43 -15.06 -7.28
CA LEU A 43 3.54 -16.52 -7.16
C LEU A 43 2.86 -17.29 -8.30
N ILE A 44 1.83 -16.72 -8.92
CA ILE A 44 1.11 -17.35 -10.04
C ILE A 44 1.59 -16.79 -11.37
N ALA A 45 1.64 -15.46 -11.49
CA ALA A 45 1.95 -14.78 -12.73
C ALA A 45 3.40 -15.02 -13.19
N VAL A 46 4.36 -15.10 -12.26
CA VAL A 46 5.77 -15.30 -12.61
C VAL A 46 6.01 -16.71 -13.15
N PRO A 47 5.57 -17.81 -12.51
CA PRO A 47 5.71 -19.15 -13.09
C PRO A 47 4.98 -19.30 -14.41
N LEU A 48 3.76 -18.77 -14.52
CA LEU A 48 2.99 -18.83 -15.77
C LEU A 48 3.70 -18.06 -16.89
N GLY A 49 4.20 -16.86 -16.59
CA GLY A 49 5.00 -16.07 -17.52
C GLY A 49 6.29 -16.75 -17.94
N MET A 50 6.96 -17.45 -17.02
CA MET A 50 8.16 -18.26 -17.32
C MET A 50 7.82 -19.42 -18.26
N VAL A 51 6.75 -20.16 -18.00
CA VAL A 51 6.31 -21.27 -18.86
C VAL A 51 5.96 -20.76 -20.25
N ILE A 52 5.13 -19.72 -20.36
CA ILE A 52 4.77 -19.12 -21.65
C ILE A 52 6.04 -18.63 -22.37
N GLY A 53 6.91 -17.90 -21.67
CA GLY A 53 8.14 -17.35 -22.22
C GLY A 53 9.13 -18.42 -22.73
N HIS A 54 9.24 -19.55 -22.04
CA HIS A 54 10.08 -20.68 -22.49
C HIS A 54 9.42 -21.54 -23.58
N THR A 55 8.10 -21.49 -23.73
CA THR A 55 7.39 -22.27 -24.75
C THR A 55 7.39 -21.58 -26.12
N GLY A 56 7.84 -20.32 -26.21
CA GLY A 56 8.11 -19.64 -27.48
C GLY A 56 6.89 -19.45 -28.39
N ARG A 57 5.68 -19.48 -27.80
CA ARG A 57 4.40 -19.14 -28.46
C ARG A 57 3.77 -17.95 -27.77
#